data_AF-S8DPW7-F1
#
_entry.id   AF-S8DPW7-F1
#
_cell.length_a   1.000
_cell.length_b   1.000
_cell.length_c   1.000
_cell.angle_alpha   90.00
_cell.angle_beta   90.00
_cell.angle_gamma   90.00
#
_symmetry.space_group_name_H-M   'P 1'
#
loop_
_entity.id
_entity.type
_entity.pdbx_description
1 polymer ?
#
loop_
_entity_poly.entity_id
_entity_poly.type
_entity_poly.pdbx_seq_one_letter_code
_entity_poly.pdbx_strand_id
1 'polypeptide(L)'
;MWKSDLPKPPIGSFEKCAKCMAQFTVTKYTLAANPPPGWLCHPCAKAGGSDPFKKVGPRKRKAPAGDGSGRRVVVYFEERKFPSLVSLCIDLIGACIDDVEALGDIGNVNMDEIAKTISKSRLLTAQNAPLFYDVQNARLSLYDVTKLEPPALIALSNLNPNLTELRLDYCGRTTDEVLAHWETALPNLKRLELLGPFLVKAPAWQSFFRAHPSLEGFLITQSPRFDLDCMCALVESCKNLQELRLVEIGLMQDSFLEPLHNLAGTLSSLSLASPGSTMNIDPLSEDALIKLIAAVGPGLTHLDLSYNADIGDQFLFKGLKPHTRKLKSLRLEHCLELTNAGVAEFFDAWVTTAQKAGVEPNPPLERINLSRNHGLGSDALIALLEHSGPGLTHLNINEWKAASQDSLQTIAERAPNLHTLDIGFCREADDSVIKALLDSCQTLSEVKVWGCQRLTVACPRKRGVNIIGVEAGQLVQS
;
A
#
# COMPACT_ATOMS: atom_id res chain seq x y z
N MET A 1 75.75 -9.28 -18.91
CA MET A 1 75.87 -8.03 -19.70
C MET A 1 74.50 -7.76 -20.30
N TRP A 2 73.71 -6.71 -20.06
CA TRP A 2 73.74 -5.53 -19.18
C TRP A 2 72.33 -5.43 -18.55
N LYS A 3 72.23 -5.16 -17.23
CA LYS A 3 70.95 -4.83 -16.57
C LYS A 3 70.57 -3.40 -16.99
N SER A 4 69.54 -3.24 -17.81
CA SER A 4 69.15 -1.97 -18.44
C SER A 4 68.19 -1.14 -17.58
N ASP A 5 68.47 -1.00 -16.28
CA ASP A 5 67.83 0.01 -15.43
C ASP A 5 68.91 0.94 -14.91
N LEU A 6 69.37 1.85 -15.78
CA LEU A 6 70.20 2.96 -15.33
C LEU A 6 69.38 3.79 -14.34
N PRO A 7 69.90 4.10 -13.14
CA PRO A 7 69.17 4.94 -12.18
C PRO A 7 68.88 6.30 -12.82
N LYS A 8 67.66 6.79 -12.59
CA LYS A 8 67.22 8.07 -13.16
C LYS A 8 68.16 9.20 -12.72
N PRO A 9 68.68 10.03 -13.64
CA PRO A 9 69.56 11.12 -13.27
C PRO A 9 68.87 12.07 -12.28
N PRO A 10 69.63 12.76 -11.41
CA PRO A 10 69.08 13.68 -10.43
C PRO A 10 68.18 14.75 -11.07
N ILE A 11 67.05 15.05 -10.44
CA ILE A 11 66.16 16.11 -10.90
C ILE A 11 66.92 17.46 -10.88
N GLY A 12 66.88 18.20 -11.98
CA GLY A 12 67.62 19.45 -12.16
C GLY A 12 68.97 19.29 -12.89
N SER A 13 69.46 18.06 -13.07
CA SER A 13 70.65 17.79 -13.91
C SER A 13 70.33 17.93 -15.41
N PHE A 14 71.36 18.02 -16.24
CA PHE A 14 71.22 18.05 -17.70
C PHE A 14 71.58 16.70 -18.32
N GLU A 15 70.75 16.23 -19.25
CA GLU A 15 70.92 14.97 -19.98
C GLU A 15 70.68 15.17 -21.47
N LYS A 16 71.24 14.31 -22.34
CA LYS A 16 70.96 14.35 -23.78
C LYS A 16 69.82 13.42 -24.15
N CYS A 17 68.87 13.92 -24.94
CA CYS A 17 67.72 13.15 -25.38
C CYS A 17 68.17 12.00 -26.30
N ALA A 18 67.82 10.76 -25.98
CA ALA A 18 68.17 9.59 -26.78
C ALA A 18 67.60 9.62 -28.22
N LYS A 19 66.57 10.43 -28.49
CA LYS A 19 65.91 10.53 -29.80
C LYS A 19 66.42 11.69 -30.65
N CYS A 20 66.54 12.89 -30.08
CA CYS A 20 66.92 14.10 -30.82
C CYS A 20 68.31 14.63 -30.47
N MET A 21 69.00 14.00 -29.52
CA MET A 21 70.33 14.36 -29.02
C MET A 21 70.45 15.76 -28.39
N ALA A 22 69.35 16.51 -28.29
CA ALA A 22 69.31 17.81 -27.63
C ALA A 22 69.48 17.66 -26.11
N GLN A 23 70.22 18.59 -25.50
CA GLN A 23 70.36 18.67 -24.05
C GLN A 23 69.06 19.18 -23.42
N PHE A 24 68.60 18.53 -22.36
CA PHE A 24 67.41 18.91 -21.63
C PHE A 24 67.60 18.73 -20.13
N THR A 25 66.86 19.48 -19.33
CA THR A 25 66.89 19.35 -17.87
C THR A 25 66.03 18.17 -17.43
N VAL A 26 66.60 17.30 -16.60
CA VAL A 26 65.91 16.13 -16.05
C VAL A 26 64.89 16.59 -15.01
N THR A 27 63.65 16.16 -15.18
CA THR A 27 62.54 16.46 -14.26
C THR A 27 62.01 15.17 -13.66
N LYS A 28 61.16 15.28 -12.63
CA LYS A 28 60.45 14.12 -12.07
C LYS A 28 59.63 13.35 -13.13
N TYR A 29 59.27 13.99 -14.23
CA TYR A 29 58.48 13.42 -15.33
C TYR A 29 59.31 12.93 -16.52
N THR A 30 60.64 13.06 -16.49
CA THR A 30 61.52 12.52 -17.55
C THR A 30 61.34 11.01 -17.68
N LEU A 31 61.12 10.55 -18.91
CA LEU A 31 60.86 9.15 -19.25
C LEU A 31 62.11 8.50 -19.84
N ALA A 32 62.33 7.23 -19.54
CA ALA A 32 63.36 6.43 -20.17
C ALA A 32 63.02 6.20 -21.66
N ALA A 33 64.05 6.11 -22.51
CA ALA A 33 63.88 5.73 -23.90
C ALA A 33 63.54 4.25 -24.01
N ASN A 34 62.63 3.90 -24.93
CA ASN A 34 62.31 2.53 -25.28
C ASN A 34 62.49 2.38 -26.81
N PRO A 35 63.43 1.54 -27.29
CA PRO A 35 64.30 0.65 -26.51
C PRO A 35 65.40 1.38 -25.70
N PRO A 36 65.87 0.83 -24.57
CA PRO A 36 66.99 1.37 -23.79
C PRO A 36 68.32 1.26 -24.56
N PRO A 37 69.38 2.04 -24.22
CA PRO A 37 69.52 2.94 -23.06
C PRO A 37 69.22 4.42 -23.36
N GLY A 38 68.90 5.21 -22.33
CA GLY A 38 68.83 6.67 -22.38
C GLY A 38 67.50 7.28 -21.91
N TRP A 39 67.38 8.62 -22.01
CA TRP A 39 66.22 9.38 -21.53
C TRP A 39 65.66 10.30 -22.61
N LEU A 40 64.37 10.59 -22.58
CA LEU A 40 63.70 11.43 -23.57
C LEU A 40 63.36 12.82 -23.02
N CYS A 41 63.61 13.86 -23.82
CA CYS A 41 63.09 15.19 -23.54
C CYS A 41 61.57 15.23 -23.70
N HIS A 42 60.91 16.20 -23.06
CA HIS A 42 59.45 16.32 -23.06
C HIS A 42 58.82 16.35 -24.48
N PRO A 43 59.35 17.11 -25.45
CA PRO A 43 58.84 17.07 -26.83
C PRO A 43 58.91 15.68 -27.48
N CYS A 44 60.01 14.95 -27.29
CA CYS A 44 60.17 13.61 -27.86
C CYS A 44 59.29 12.56 -27.18
N ALA A 45 59.08 12.68 -25.86
CA ALA A 45 58.17 11.82 -25.11
C ALA A 45 56.71 12.03 -25.56
N LYS A 46 56.29 13.30 -25.70
CA LYS A 46 54.96 13.66 -26.20
C LYS A 46 54.74 13.20 -27.64
N ALA A 47 55.73 13.39 -28.53
CA ALA A 47 55.68 12.90 -29.90
C ALA A 47 55.64 11.36 -29.99
N GLY A 48 56.18 10.66 -28.98
CA GLY A 48 56.10 9.20 -28.84
C GLY A 48 54.81 8.71 -28.17
N GLY A 49 53.80 9.56 -27.97
CA GLY A 49 52.51 9.20 -27.38
C GLY A 49 52.51 9.06 -25.86
N SER A 50 53.63 9.35 -25.20
CA SER A 50 53.81 9.27 -23.75
C SER A 50 53.92 10.68 -23.17
N ASP A 51 52.78 11.36 -23.03
CA ASP A 51 52.70 12.70 -22.43
C ASP A 51 52.46 12.58 -20.90
N PRO A 52 53.44 12.94 -20.05
CA PRO A 52 53.31 12.85 -18.60
C PRO A 52 52.23 13.78 -18.00
N PHE A 53 51.69 14.72 -18.79
CA PHE A 53 50.72 15.72 -18.35
C PHE A 53 49.32 15.52 -18.97
N LYS A 54 49.09 14.42 -19.68
CA LYS A 54 47.76 14.10 -20.22
C LYS A 54 46.76 13.86 -19.08
N LYS A 55 45.89 14.83 -18.81
CA LYS A 55 44.76 14.68 -17.89
C LYS A 55 43.86 13.52 -18.35
N VAL A 56 43.63 12.56 -17.47
CA VAL A 56 42.79 11.39 -17.73
C VAL A 56 41.33 11.86 -17.76
N GLY A 57 40.72 11.93 -18.94
CA GLY A 57 39.27 12.08 -19.07
C GLY A 57 38.53 10.83 -18.53
N PRO A 58 37.23 10.91 -18.20
CA PRO A 58 36.52 9.80 -17.57
C PRO A 58 36.55 8.58 -18.49
N ARG A 59 37.08 7.46 -17.99
CA ARG A 59 37.10 6.19 -18.71
C ARG A 59 35.66 5.77 -19.05
N LYS A 60 35.30 5.74 -20.33
CA LYS A 60 34.19 4.91 -20.81
C LYS A 60 34.49 3.46 -20.41
N ARG A 61 33.68 2.89 -19.51
CA ARG A 61 33.78 1.48 -19.12
C ARG A 61 33.49 0.61 -20.34
N LYS A 62 34.43 -0.25 -20.72
CA LYS A 62 34.18 -1.40 -21.58
C LYS A 62 33.28 -2.37 -20.81
N ALA A 63 32.25 -2.91 -21.47
CA ALA A 63 31.47 -4.03 -20.95
C ALA A 63 32.39 -5.23 -20.67
N PRO A 64 32.21 -5.97 -19.57
CA PRO A 64 32.99 -7.19 -19.36
C PRO A 64 32.53 -8.26 -20.36
N ALA A 65 33.50 -8.90 -20.99
CA ALA A 65 33.29 -10.16 -21.69
C ALA A 65 32.80 -11.20 -20.68
N GLY A 66 31.80 -11.98 -21.08
CA GLY A 66 31.21 -13.02 -20.24
C GLY A 66 32.21 -14.12 -19.91
N ASP A 67 32.38 -14.40 -18.63
CA ASP A 67 32.61 -15.76 -18.15
C ASP A 67 31.35 -16.24 -17.45
N GLY A 68 31.00 -17.50 -17.72
CA GLY A 68 29.83 -18.17 -17.16
C GLY A 68 30.09 -18.59 -15.72
N SER A 69 29.94 -17.67 -14.78
CA SER A 69 29.68 -17.99 -13.37
C SER A 69 29.11 -16.75 -12.67
N GLY A 70 27.83 -16.46 -12.94
CA GLY A 70 27.12 -15.26 -12.48
C GLY A 70 26.86 -15.20 -10.97
N ARG A 71 27.89 -15.21 -10.11
CA ARG A 71 27.80 -14.63 -8.76
C ARG A 71 27.85 -13.11 -8.90
N ARG A 72 26.69 -12.53 -9.19
CA ARG A 72 26.47 -11.07 -9.07
C ARG A 72 26.80 -10.69 -7.63
N VAL A 73 27.65 -9.67 -7.48
CA VAL A 73 27.93 -9.02 -6.20
C VAL A 73 26.61 -8.60 -5.58
N VAL A 74 26.22 -9.27 -4.50
CA VAL A 74 25.05 -8.93 -3.69
C VAL A 74 25.35 -7.61 -3.00
N VAL A 75 24.66 -6.54 -3.39
CA VAL A 75 24.69 -5.29 -2.64
C VAL A 75 23.69 -5.42 -1.51
N TYR A 76 24.18 -5.79 -0.33
CA TYR A 76 23.40 -5.70 0.91
C TYR A 76 23.17 -4.22 1.23
N PHE A 77 22.02 -3.68 0.82
CA PHE A 77 21.48 -2.50 1.47
C PHE A 77 20.70 -2.96 2.71
N GLU A 78 21.41 -3.18 3.82
CA GLU A 78 20.79 -3.07 5.13
C GLU A 78 20.64 -1.57 5.43
N GLU A 79 19.54 -0.99 4.99
CA GLU A 79 19.16 0.35 5.46
C GLU A 79 18.68 0.17 6.91
N ARG A 80 19.59 0.33 7.88
CA ARG A 80 19.23 0.55 9.28
C ARG A 80 18.43 1.85 9.32
N LYS A 81 17.11 1.75 9.16
CA LYS A 81 16.20 2.87 9.34
C LYS A 81 16.18 3.21 10.82
N PHE A 82 17.02 4.16 11.21
CA PHE A 82 16.84 4.83 12.48
C PHE A 82 15.50 5.56 12.41
N PRO A 83 14.66 5.46 13.45
CA PRO A 83 13.45 6.28 13.54
C PRO A 83 13.83 7.76 13.35
N SER A 84 12.96 8.52 12.69
CA SER A 84 13.20 9.95 12.54
C SER A 84 13.21 10.61 13.92
N LEU A 85 13.83 11.79 14.04
CA LEU A 85 13.76 12.56 15.28
C LEU A 85 12.29 12.83 15.67
N VAL A 86 11.43 13.09 14.68
CA VAL A 86 9.99 13.26 14.90
C VAL A 86 9.36 12.00 15.48
N SER A 87 9.61 10.81 14.94
CA SER A 87 9.05 9.58 15.50
C SER A 87 9.59 9.30 16.91
N LEU A 88 10.88 9.55 17.17
CA LEU A 88 11.45 9.41 18.51
C LEU A 88 10.82 10.39 19.50
N CYS A 89 10.57 11.63 19.08
CA CYS A 89 9.87 12.62 19.90
C CYS A 89 8.42 12.20 20.16
N ILE A 90 7.72 11.68 19.16
CA ILE A 90 6.34 11.17 19.31
C ILE A 90 6.31 9.97 20.26
N ASP A 91 7.26 9.03 20.15
CA ASP A 91 7.41 7.90 21.06
C ASP A 91 7.66 8.37 22.50
N LEU A 92 8.53 9.38 22.67
CA LEU A 92 8.83 9.97 23.98
C LEU A 92 7.61 10.69 24.57
N ILE A 93 6.89 11.47 23.75
CA ILE A 93 5.63 12.11 24.16
C ILE A 93 4.63 11.05 24.60
N GLY A 94 4.50 9.96 23.84
CA GLY A 94 3.64 8.85 24.22
C GLY A 94 4.04 8.20 25.55
N ALA A 95 5.34 8.06 25.82
CA ALA A 95 5.85 7.52 27.08
C ALA A 95 5.66 8.46 28.28
N CYS A 96 5.61 9.78 28.04
CA CYS A 96 5.43 10.82 29.04
C CYS A 96 4.03 11.46 29.00
N ILE A 97 3.04 10.80 28.37
CA ILE A 97 1.75 11.41 28.01
C ILE A 97 0.96 11.93 29.23
N ASP A 98 1.18 11.33 30.39
CA ASP A 98 0.52 11.72 31.65
C ASP A 98 1.17 12.97 32.31
N ASP A 99 2.36 13.39 31.83
CA ASP A 99 3.09 14.58 32.29
C ASP A 99 2.92 15.79 31.32
N VAL A 100 2.02 15.67 30.34
CA VAL A 100 1.84 16.63 29.24
C VAL A 100 0.86 17.74 29.63
N GLU A 101 1.25 18.60 30.56
CA GLU A 101 0.63 19.94 30.72
C GLU A 101 1.45 21.02 29.98
N ALA A 102 2.66 20.68 29.52
CA ALA A 102 3.67 21.65 29.06
C ALA A 102 3.96 21.64 27.54
N LEU A 103 3.33 20.78 26.73
CA LEU A 103 3.70 20.65 25.31
C LEU A 103 3.23 21.82 24.42
N GLY A 104 2.42 22.75 24.94
CA GLY A 104 1.96 23.91 24.19
C GLY A 104 1.10 23.52 22.98
N ASP A 105 1.16 24.31 21.91
CA ASP A 105 0.33 24.15 20.72
C ASP A 105 0.95 23.12 19.76
N ILE A 106 0.50 21.86 19.84
CA ILE A 106 0.93 20.78 18.96
C ILE A 106 0.03 20.81 17.71
N GLY A 107 0.55 21.28 16.58
CA GLY A 107 -0.24 21.35 15.34
C GLY A 107 -0.92 20.02 14.95
N ASN A 108 -2.11 20.11 14.35
CA ASN A 108 -3.03 18.99 14.08
C ASN A 108 -2.41 17.76 13.37
N VAL A 109 -1.41 17.95 12.50
CA VAL A 109 -0.74 16.84 11.79
C VAL A 109 0.07 15.96 12.75
N ASN A 110 0.66 16.55 13.79
CA ASN A 110 1.39 15.80 14.80
C ASN A 110 0.43 15.08 15.75
N MET A 111 -0.78 15.61 15.97
CA MET A 111 -1.76 15.03 16.89
C MET A 111 -2.28 13.67 16.44
N ASP A 112 -2.54 13.48 15.14
CA ASP A 112 -2.95 12.18 14.60
C ASP A 112 -1.83 11.12 14.73
N GLU A 113 -0.56 11.50 14.48
CA GLU A 113 0.57 10.59 14.65
C GLU A 113 0.87 10.27 16.13
N ILE A 114 0.66 11.24 17.03
CA ILE A 114 0.70 10.99 18.48
C ILE A 114 -0.43 10.02 18.86
N ALA A 115 -1.67 10.25 18.40
CA ALA A 115 -2.81 9.36 18.64
C ALA A 115 -2.50 7.92 18.19
N LYS A 116 -1.96 7.75 16.97
CA LYS A 116 -1.52 6.43 16.48
C LYS A 116 -0.47 5.79 17.38
N THR A 117 0.50 6.56 17.86
CA THR A 117 1.62 6.05 18.66
C THR A 117 1.18 5.63 20.06
N ILE A 118 0.37 6.45 20.73
CA ILE A 118 -0.19 6.09 22.04
C ILE A 118 -1.16 4.92 21.94
N SER A 119 -1.92 4.80 20.84
CA SER A 119 -2.83 3.67 20.61
C SER A 119 -2.05 2.38 20.37
N LYS A 120 -0.96 2.41 19.59
CA LYS A 120 -0.06 1.25 19.42
C LYS A 120 0.50 0.76 20.76
N SER A 121 0.76 1.68 21.69
CA SER A 121 1.26 1.38 23.03
C SER A 121 0.14 1.14 24.06
N ARG A 122 -1.13 1.24 23.66
CA ARG A 122 -2.33 1.12 24.51
C ARG A 122 -2.35 2.09 25.70
N LEU A 123 -1.86 3.31 25.51
CA LEU A 123 -1.69 4.32 26.57
C LEU A 123 -2.81 5.38 26.62
N LEU A 124 -3.75 5.38 25.67
CA LEU A 124 -4.88 6.32 25.69
C LEU A 124 -5.81 5.99 26.88
N THR A 125 -6.06 6.98 27.74
CA THR A 125 -6.91 6.89 28.93
C THR A 125 -7.80 8.12 29.05
N ALA A 126 -8.79 8.09 29.96
CA ALA A 126 -9.64 9.26 30.23
C ALA A 126 -8.86 10.49 30.73
N GLN A 127 -7.68 10.30 31.33
CA GLN A 127 -6.86 11.39 31.86
C GLN A 127 -6.11 12.14 30.74
N ASN A 128 -5.60 11.42 29.75
CA ASN A 128 -4.81 11.99 28.67
C ASN A 128 -5.59 12.22 27.36
N ALA A 129 -6.80 11.65 27.22
CA ALA A 129 -7.67 11.92 26.07
C ALA A 129 -8.00 13.41 25.84
N PRO A 130 -8.17 14.26 26.88
CA PRO A 130 -8.35 15.70 26.70
C PRO A 130 -7.26 16.41 25.91
N LEU A 131 -6.05 15.84 25.81
CA LEU A 131 -4.99 16.36 24.95
C LEU A 131 -5.43 16.48 23.49
N PHE A 132 -6.33 15.60 23.03
CA PHE A 132 -6.81 15.56 21.65
C PHE A 132 -8.08 16.38 21.43
N TYR A 133 -8.59 17.05 22.46
CA TYR A 133 -9.86 17.77 22.38
C TYR A 133 -9.61 19.26 22.16
N ASP A 134 -10.24 19.81 21.13
CA ASP A 134 -10.23 21.21 20.79
C ASP A 134 -11.54 21.56 20.08
N VAL A 135 -12.07 22.74 20.36
CA VAL A 135 -13.28 23.27 19.71
C VAL A 135 -13.07 23.54 18.22
N GLN A 136 -11.84 23.71 17.76
CA GLN A 136 -11.47 23.92 16.36
C GLN A 136 -11.35 22.60 15.58
N ASN A 137 -11.37 21.44 16.26
CA ASN A 137 -11.26 20.16 15.59
C ASN A 137 -12.47 19.92 14.67
N ALA A 138 -12.20 19.86 13.37
CA ALA A 138 -13.16 19.34 12.39
C ALA A 138 -13.09 17.81 12.28
N ARG A 139 -11.95 17.21 12.63
CA ARG A 139 -11.69 15.77 12.53
C ARG A 139 -10.99 15.26 13.78
N LEU A 140 -11.44 14.13 14.32
CA LEU A 140 -10.80 13.44 15.42
C LEU A 140 -10.74 11.94 15.13
N SER A 141 -9.56 11.35 15.26
CA SER A 141 -9.31 9.92 15.08
C SER A 141 -8.54 9.37 16.28
N LEU A 142 -9.11 8.38 16.96
CA LEU A 142 -8.48 7.68 18.07
C LEU A 142 -8.47 6.18 17.77
N TYR A 143 -7.28 5.57 17.76
CA TYR A 143 -7.06 4.23 17.16
C TYR A 143 -7.11 3.07 18.17
N ASP A 144 -7.24 3.36 19.46
CA ASP A 144 -7.50 2.39 20.52
C ASP A 144 -8.11 3.13 21.71
N VAL A 145 -9.44 3.14 21.79
CA VAL A 145 -10.20 3.74 22.90
C VAL A 145 -10.71 2.71 23.90
N THR A 146 -10.10 1.53 23.97
CA THR A 146 -10.53 0.42 24.85
C THR A 146 -10.65 0.84 26.33
N LYS A 147 -9.84 1.80 26.77
CA LYS A 147 -9.80 2.31 28.15
C LYS A 147 -10.71 3.53 28.40
N LEU A 148 -11.38 4.08 27.38
CA LEU A 148 -12.28 5.22 27.55
C LEU A 148 -13.66 4.75 28.02
N GLU A 149 -14.06 5.18 29.21
CA GLU A 149 -15.39 4.91 29.78
C GLU A 149 -16.44 5.87 29.23
N PRO A 150 -17.75 5.57 29.35
CA PRO A 150 -18.82 6.42 28.84
C PRO A 150 -18.68 7.91 29.20
N PRO A 151 -18.31 8.32 30.43
CA PRO A 151 -18.10 9.74 30.75
C PRO A 151 -16.99 10.40 29.91
N ALA A 152 -15.92 9.67 29.57
CA ALA A 152 -14.84 10.17 28.73
C ALA A 152 -15.27 10.31 27.26
N LEU A 153 -16.09 9.38 26.77
CA LEU A 153 -16.67 9.43 25.41
C LEU A 153 -17.72 10.54 25.26
N ILE A 154 -18.44 10.86 26.33
CA ILE A 154 -19.34 12.01 26.40
C ILE A 154 -18.54 13.32 26.45
N ALA A 155 -17.49 13.38 27.27
CA ALA A 155 -16.60 14.53 27.36
C ALA A 155 -15.95 14.86 26.00
N LEU A 156 -15.56 13.84 25.23
CA LEU A 156 -15.07 13.99 23.85
C LEU A 156 -16.01 14.85 23.01
N SER A 157 -17.29 14.49 22.93
CA SER A 157 -18.24 15.27 22.12
C SER A 157 -18.47 16.69 22.64
N ASN A 158 -18.46 16.87 23.96
CA ASN A 158 -18.65 18.19 24.57
C ASN A 158 -17.48 19.14 24.31
N LEU A 159 -16.27 18.59 24.22
CA LEU A 159 -15.04 19.35 24.03
C LEU A 159 -14.61 19.43 22.55
N ASN A 160 -15.42 18.85 21.65
CA ASN A 160 -15.22 18.89 20.20
C ASN A 160 -16.54 19.21 19.44
N PRO A 161 -17.22 20.33 19.72
CA PRO A 161 -18.56 20.63 19.18
C PRO A 161 -18.61 20.86 17.66
N ASN A 162 -17.46 21.13 17.01
CA ASN A 162 -17.39 21.42 15.57
C ASN A 162 -16.94 20.21 14.72
N LEU A 163 -16.92 19.01 15.29
CA LEU A 163 -16.54 17.81 14.53
C LEU A 163 -17.48 17.56 13.36
N THR A 164 -16.86 17.39 12.20
CA THR A 164 -17.49 16.87 11.00
C THR A 164 -17.14 15.41 10.76
N GLU A 165 -16.00 14.93 11.27
CA GLU A 165 -15.58 13.54 11.13
C GLU A 165 -15.05 12.98 12.46
N LEU A 166 -15.64 11.87 12.90
CA LEU A 166 -15.24 11.16 14.11
C LEU A 166 -14.89 9.72 13.76
N ARG A 167 -13.68 9.29 14.13
CA ARG A 167 -13.26 7.89 14.08
C ARG A 167 -12.81 7.41 15.46
N LEU A 168 -13.41 6.32 15.94
CA LEU A 168 -13.00 5.66 17.17
C LEU A 168 -12.81 4.17 16.92
N ASP A 169 -11.59 3.68 17.12
CA ASP A 169 -11.29 2.27 17.00
C ASP A 169 -11.26 1.58 18.37
N TYR A 170 -11.76 0.33 18.42
CA TYR A 170 -11.90 -0.45 19.65
C TYR A 170 -12.81 0.23 20.70
N CYS A 171 -13.89 0.86 20.25
CA CYS A 171 -14.84 1.63 21.05
C CYS A 171 -15.91 0.77 21.75
N GLY A 172 -15.48 -0.37 22.34
CA GLY A 172 -16.34 -1.37 22.98
C GLY A 172 -17.15 -0.89 24.18
N ARG A 173 -16.83 0.28 24.72
CA ARG A 173 -17.51 0.92 25.85
C ARG A 173 -18.52 1.99 25.42
N THR A 174 -18.76 2.17 24.12
CA THR A 174 -19.79 3.08 23.60
C THR A 174 -21.17 2.50 23.87
N THR A 175 -21.94 3.13 24.75
CA THR A 175 -23.30 2.70 25.14
C THR A 175 -24.38 3.54 24.46
N ASP A 176 -25.64 3.13 24.61
CA ASP A 176 -26.80 3.91 24.15
C ASP A 176 -26.81 5.34 24.71
N GLU A 177 -26.36 5.53 25.96
CA GLU A 177 -26.24 6.84 26.62
C GLU A 177 -25.21 7.75 25.93
N VAL A 178 -24.06 7.18 25.55
CA VAL A 178 -23.02 7.94 24.81
C VAL A 178 -23.58 8.40 23.47
N LEU A 179 -24.27 7.51 22.75
CA LEU A 179 -24.84 7.83 21.45
C LEU A 179 -25.94 8.89 21.55
N ALA A 180 -26.83 8.78 22.55
CA ALA A 180 -27.87 9.76 22.83
C ALA A 180 -27.28 11.15 23.16
N HIS A 181 -26.12 11.19 23.82
CA HIS A 181 -25.43 12.46 24.06
C HIS A 181 -24.88 13.06 22.76
N TRP A 182 -24.31 12.23 21.88
CA TRP A 182 -23.77 12.68 20.59
C TRP A 182 -24.83 13.26 19.65
N GLU A 183 -26.11 12.84 19.77
CA GLU A 183 -27.24 13.41 19.01
C GLU A 183 -27.32 14.94 19.08
N THR A 184 -26.91 15.53 20.20
CA THR A 184 -26.98 16.98 20.41
C THR A 184 -25.61 17.64 20.46
N ALA A 185 -24.58 16.91 20.91
CA ALA A 185 -23.23 17.43 21.07
C ALA A 185 -22.43 17.51 19.75
N LEU A 186 -22.82 16.78 18.70
CA LEU A 186 -22.11 16.72 17.41
C LEU A 186 -23.00 17.17 16.22
N PRO A 187 -23.56 18.39 16.24
CA PRO A 187 -24.58 18.82 15.27
C PRO A 187 -24.07 18.92 13.82
N ASN A 188 -22.75 19.02 13.62
CA ASN A 188 -22.13 19.17 12.30
C ASN A 188 -21.55 17.85 11.75
N LEU A 189 -21.82 16.72 12.41
CA LEU A 189 -21.21 15.44 12.06
C LEU A 189 -21.67 14.99 10.67
N LYS A 190 -20.69 14.72 9.82
CA LYS A 190 -20.86 14.24 8.44
C LYS A 190 -20.35 12.82 8.26
N ARG A 191 -19.35 12.40 9.04
CA ARG A 191 -18.76 11.07 8.94
C ARG A 191 -18.52 10.46 10.31
N LEU A 192 -19.03 9.25 10.52
CA LEU A 192 -18.80 8.46 11.72
C LEU A 192 -18.18 7.12 11.35
N GLU A 193 -17.01 6.80 11.91
CA GLU A 193 -16.33 5.52 11.75
C GLU A 193 -16.06 4.89 13.12
N LEU A 194 -16.62 3.69 13.35
CA LEU A 194 -16.53 3.01 14.65
C LEU A 194 -16.14 1.54 14.47
N LEU A 195 -15.07 1.13 15.15
CA LEU A 195 -14.69 -0.28 15.27
C LEU A 195 -15.06 -0.80 16.66
N GLY A 196 -15.96 -1.79 16.67
CA GLY A 196 -16.41 -2.48 17.88
C GLY A 196 -17.38 -1.71 18.77
N PRO A 197 -18.43 -0.99 18.30
CA PRO A 197 -19.44 -0.40 19.16
C PRO A 197 -20.46 -1.45 19.67
N PHE A 198 -19.98 -2.52 20.34
CA PHE A 198 -20.77 -3.73 20.64
C PHE A 198 -21.98 -3.53 21.57
N LEU A 199 -21.97 -2.46 22.37
CA LEU A 199 -23.00 -2.22 23.40
C LEU A 199 -24.18 -1.39 22.89
N VAL A 200 -24.02 -0.69 21.76
CA VAL A 200 -25.07 0.15 21.18
C VAL A 200 -26.19 -0.73 20.60
N LYS A 201 -27.43 -0.46 21.00
CA LYS A 201 -28.61 -1.20 20.56
C LYS A 201 -29.32 -0.50 19.41
N ALA A 202 -30.17 -1.25 18.71
CA ALA A 202 -30.88 -0.77 17.54
C ALA A 202 -31.68 0.55 17.76
N PRO A 203 -32.44 0.74 18.85
CA PRO A 203 -33.16 1.99 19.06
C PRO A 203 -32.26 3.23 19.16
N ALA A 204 -31.06 3.08 19.75
CA ALA A 204 -30.10 4.17 19.84
C ALA A 204 -29.55 4.54 18.47
N TRP A 205 -29.22 3.57 17.61
CA TRP A 205 -28.83 3.83 16.23
C TRP A 205 -29.92 4.57 15.44
N GLN A 206 -31.17 4.11 15.55
CA GLN A 206 -32.28 4.74 14.86
C GLN A 206 -32.48 6.20 15.30
N SER A 207 -32.40 6.49 16.60
CA SER A 207 -32.47 7.85 17.15
C SER A 207 -31.32 8.72 16.63
N PHE A 208 -30.09 8.17 16.68
CA PHE A 208 -28.89 8.85 16.20
C PHE A 208 -28.99 9.25 14.72
N PHE A 209 -29.49 8.38 13.84
CA PHE A 209 -29.65 8.71 12.43
C PHE A 209 -30.68 9.81 12.18
N ARG A 210 -31.79 9.80 12.93
CA ARG A 210 -32.81 10.87 12.85
C ARG A 210 -32.27 12.23 13.30
N ALA A 211 -31.32 12.23 14.25
CA ALA A 211 -30.64 13.43 14.70
C ALA A 211 -29.57 13.96 13.72
N HIS A 212 -29.04 13.10 12.83
CA HIS A 212 -27.95 13.45 11.89
C HIS A 212 -28.35 13.26 10.41
N PRO A 213 -29.33 14.00 9.88
CA PRO A 213 -29.76 13.88 8.49
C PRO A 213 -28.68 14.32 7.47
N SER A 214 -27.68 15.08 7.92
CA SER A 214 -26.54 15.53 7.10
C SER A 214 -25.42 14.51 6.95
N LEU A 215 -25.57 13.31 7.51
CA LEU A 215 -24.52 12.28 7.47
C LEU A 215 -24.23 11.86 6.01
N GLU A 216 -22.97 11.95 5.63
CA GLU A 216 -22.43 11.59 4.31
C GLU A 216 -21.64 10.26 4.37
N GLY A 217 -21.12 9.89 5.54
CA GLY A 217 -20.39 8.64 5.73
C GLY A 217 -20.75 7.91 7.03
N PHE A 218 -21.17 6.65 6.93
CA PHE A 218 -21.42 5.79 8.08
C PHE A 218 -20.63 4.49 7.93
N LEU A 219 -19.70 4.26 8.85
CA LEU A 219 -18.80 3.13 8.81
C LEU A 219 -18.76 2.44 10.16
N ILE A 220 -19.22 1.20 10.19
CA ILE A 220 -19.13 0.37 11.38
C ILE A 220 -18.47 -0.95 11.05
N THR A 221 -17.67 -1.42 12.00
CA THR A 221 -17.05 -2.74 11.96
C THR A 221 -17.31 -3.42 13.29
N GLN A 222 -17.74 -4.68 13.26
CA GLN A 222 -18.06 -5.47 14.45
C GLN A 222 -19.15 -4.84 15.35
N SER A 223 -20.34 -4.62 14.78
CA SER A 223 -21.52 -4.16 15.51
C SER A 223 -22.62 -5.23 15.48
N PRO A 224 -22.60 -6.22 16.40
CA PRO A 224 -23.49 -7.38 16.35
C PRO A 224 -24.97 -7.06 16.61
N ARG A 225 -25.28 -5.84 17.06
CA ARG A 225 -26.64 -5.38 17.40
C ARG A 225 -27.25 -4.46 16.35
N PHE A 226 -26.52 -4.19 15.27
CA PHE A 226 -27.03 -3.40 14.15
C PHE A 226 -27.93 -4.30 13.28
N ASP A 227 -29.24 -4.03 13.27
CA ASP A 227 -30.26 -4.84 12.60
C ASP A 227 -30.87 -4.14 11.38
N LEU A 228 -31.88 -4.78 10.77
CA LEU A 228 -32.58 -4.25 9.60
C LEU A 228 -33.27 -2.91 9.89
N ASP A 229 -33.84 -2.72 11.08
CA ASP A 229 -34.51 -1.48 11.45
C ASP A 229 -33.51 -0.32 11.55
N CYS A 230 -32.28 -0.59 12.00
CA CYS A 230 -31.18 0.38 11.92
C CYS A 230 -30.87 0.78 10.48
N MET A 231 -30.78 -0.20 9.57
CA MET A 231 -30.52 0.03 8.15
C MET A 231 -31.61 0.89 7.50
N CYS A 232 -32.89 0.58 7.77
CA CYS A 232 -34.02 1.37 7.32
C CYS A 232 -33.94 2.81 7.84
N ALA A 233 -33.74 3.00 9.16
CA ALA A 233 -33.64 4.34 9.74
C ALA A 233 -32.47 5.16 9.20
N LEU A 234 -31.32 4.53 8.93
CA LEU A 234 -30.16 5.17 8.31
C LEU A 234 -30.51 5.71 6.92
N VAL A 235 -31.07 4.85 6.05
CA VAL A 235 -31.42 5.25 4.69
C VAL A 235 -32.57 6.26 4.67
N GLU A 236 -33.55 6.12 5.56
CA GLU A 236 -34.69 7.05 5.67
C GLU A 236 -34.24 8.45 6.10
N SER A 237 -33.27 8.54 7.00
CA SER A 237 -32.84 9.81 7.59
C SER A 237 -31.69 10.47 6.82
N CYS A 238 -30.70 9.70 6.36
CA CYS A 238 -29.44 10.19 5.81
C CYS A 238 -29.40 10.03 4.28
N LYS A 239 -30.11 10.90 3.55
CA LYS A 239 -30.26 10.80 2.09
C LYS A 239 -29.02 11.14 1.27
N ASN A 240 -28.05 11.85 1.86
CA ASN A 240 -26.82 12.26 1.19
C ASN A 240 -25.65 11.29 1.44
N LEU A 241 -25.94 10.05 1.85
CA LEU A 241 -24.92 9.06 2.16
C LEU A 241 -24.10 8.72 0.89
N GLN A 242 -22.80 8.93 0.99
CA GLN A 242 -21.79 8.70 -0.05
C GLN A 242 -20.89 7.50 0.29
N GLU A 243 -20.65 7.25 1.57
CA GLU A 243 -19.82 6.15 2.06
C GLU A 243 -20.59 5.30 3.09
N LEU A 244 -20.73 4.01 2.80
CA LEU A 244 -21.31 3.04 3.70
C LEU A 244 -20.37 1.86 3.89
N ARG A 245 -19.99 1.57 5.14
CA ARG A 245 -19.27 0.35 5.52
C ARG A 245 -20.03 -0.38 6.61
N LEU A 246 -20.41 -1.61 6.33
CA LEU A 246 -20.95 -2.57 7.28
C LEU A 246 -20.07 -3.83 7.19
N VAL A 247 -19.13 -3.99 8.12
CA VAL A 247 -18.18 -5.11 8.12
C VAL A 247 -18.32 -5.93 9.38
N GLU A 248 -18.35 -7.25 9.26
CA GLU A 248 -18.56 -8.16 10.39
C GLU A 248 -19.87 -7.87 11.16
N ILE A 249 -20.97 -7.71 10.42
CA ILE A 249 -22.31 -7.50 10.98
C ILE A 249 -23.09 -8.82 10.95
N GLY A 250 -23.19 -9.46 12.10
CA GLY A 250 -23.75 -10.81 12.21
C GLY A 250 -25.24 -10.96 11.91
N LEU A 251 -25.99 -9.85 11.91
CA LEU A 251 -27.42 -9.80 11.59
C LEU A 251 -27.72 -9.44 10.12
N MET A 252 -26.69 -9.12 9.33
CA MET A 252 -26.84 -8.76 7.92
C MET A 252 -27.42 -9.95 7.14
N GLN A 253 -28.43 -9.68 6.30
CA GLN A 253 -29.12 -10.62 5.41
C GLN A 253 -29.59 -9.88 4.16
N ASP A 254 -30.08 -10.58 3.13
CA ASP A 254 -30.58 -10.00 1.87
C ASP A 254 -31.53 -8.81 2.06
N SER A 255 -32.37 -8.83 3.10
CA SER A 255 -33.30 -7.74 3.43
C SER A 255 -32.60 -6.40 3.71
N PHE A 256 -31.33 -6.40 4.14
CA PHE A 256 -30.53 -5.18 4.31
C PHE A 256 -30.25 -4.46 2.99
N LEU A 257 -30.30 -5.19 1.87
CA LEU A 257 -29.94 -4.64 0.57
C LEU A 257 -31.09 -3.83 -0.04
N GLU A 258 -32.35 -4.14 0.32
CA GLU A 258 -33.52 -3.44 -0.22
C GLU A 258 -33.50 -1.93 0.09
N PRO A 259 -33.30 -1.47 1.34
CA PRO A 259 -33.20 -0.04 1.64
C PRO A 259 -32.13 0.69 0.81
N LEU A 260 -31.00 0.06 0.54
CA LEU A 260 -29.86 0.68 -0.16
C LEU A 260 -30.19 1.15 -1.59
N HIS A 261 -31.23 0.61 -2.22
CA HIS A 261 -31.69 1.06 -3.53
C HIS A 261 -32.08 2.54 -3.52
N ASN A 262 -32.53 3.07 -2.38
CA ASN A 262 -32.88 4.48 -2.21
C ASN A 262 -31.66 5.42 -2.16
N LEU A 263 -30.44 4.87 -2.12
CA LEU A 263 -29.18 5.61 -2.19
C LEU A 263 -28.53 5.53 -3.58
N ALA A 264 -29.28 5.05 -4.58
CA ALA A 264 -28.84 5.05 -5.97
C ALA A 264 -28.49 6.47 -6.42
N GLY A 265 -27.27 6.64 -6.96
CA GLY A 265 -26.76 7.93 -7.42
C GLY A 265 -26.07 8.78 -6.36
N THR A 266 -26.19 8.46 -5.07
CA THR A 266 -25.44 9.16 -3.99
C THR A 266 -24.23 8.36 -3.51
N LEU A 267 -24.35 7.04 -3.43
CA LEU A 267 -23.26 6.18 -2.97
C LEU A 267 -22.08 6.15 -3.95
N SER A 268 -20.89 6.38 -3.40
CA SER A 268 -19.60 6.29 -4.09
C SER A 268 -18.71 5.18 -3.54
N SER A 269 -18.90 4.79 -2.27
CA SER A 269 -18.14 3.76 -1.58
C SER A 269 -19.09 2.84 -0.80
N LEU A 270 -19.04 1.54 -1.08
CA LEU A 270 -19.87 0.53 -0.43
C LEU A 270 -19.00 -0.65 0.02
N SER A 271 -19.13 -1.02 1.29
CA SER A 271 -18.49 -2.19 1.86
C SER A 271 -19.50 -3.01 2.68
N LEU A 272 -19.76 -4.25 2.26
CA LEU A 272 -20.62 -5.23 2.91
C LEU A 272 -19.83 -6.53 3.13
N ALA A 273 -18.65 -6.42 3.76
CA ALA A 273 -17.70 -7.52 3.86
C ALA A 273 -17.88 -8.36 5.13
N SER A 274 -17.54 -9.64 5.05
CA SER A 274 -17.68 -10.63 6.12
C SER A 274 -19.08 -10.61 6.76
N PRO A 275 -20.16 -10.71 5.95
CA PRO A 275 -21.48 -10.80 6.51
C PRO A 275 -21.66 -12.16 7.21
N GLY A 276 -22.64 -12.22 8.12
CA GLY A 276 -23.09 -13.49 8.67
C GLY A 276 -22.47 -13.85 10.02
N SER A 277 -22.88 -15.02 10.50
CA SER A 277 -22.53 -15.53 11.82
C SER A 277 -22.28 -17.03 11.75
N THR A 278 -21.88 -17.64 12.86
CA THR A 278 -21.73 -19.11 12.96
C THR A 278 -23.03 -19.87 12.63
N MET A 279 -24.19 -19.20 12.66
CA MET A 279 -25.51 -19.79 12.38
C MET A 279 -25.98 -19.56 10.93
N ASN A 280 -25.47 -18.53 10.25
CA ASN A 280 -25.81 -18.21 8.87
C ASN A 280 -24.56 -17.67 8.20
N ILE A 281 -23.86 -18.56 7.49
CA ILE A 281 -22.53 -18.30 6.93
C ILE A 281 -22.64 -17.51 5.63
N ASP A 282 -23.73 -17.69 4.88
CA ASP A 282 -23.96 -17.09 3.56
C ASP A 282 -25.27 -16.28 3.55
N PRO A 283 -25.34 -15.18 4.32
CA PRO A 283 -26.60 -14.47 4.51
C PRO A 283 -26.97 -13.54 3.34
N LEU A 284 -26.01 -13.24 2.46
CA LEU A 284 -26.19 -12.41 1.28
C LEU A 284 -26.09 -13.28 0.03
N SER A 285 -27.20 -13.45 -0.66
CA SER A 285 -27.24 -14.23 -1.90
C SER A 285 -26.65 -13.46 -3.08
N GLU A 286 -26.07 -14.19 -4.02
CA GLU A 286 -25.52 -13.62 -5.26
C GLU A 286 -26.57 -12.82 -6.03
N ASP A 287 -27.80 -13.32 -6.12
CA ASP A 287 -28.92 -12.66 -6.81
C ASP A 287 -29.32 -11.33 -6.15
N ALA A 288 -29.32 -11.26 -4.81
CA ALA A 288 -29.64 -10.03 -4.09
C ALA A 288 -28.53 -8.98 -4.27
N LEU A 289 -27.27 -9.41 -4.25
CA LEU A 289 -26.12 -8.55 -4.53
C LEU A 289 -26.14 -8.03 -5.97
N ILE A 290 -26.47 -8.86 -6.97
CA ILE A 290 -26.63 -8.42 -8.36
C ILE A 290 -27.70 -7.32 -8.47
N LYS A 291 -28.87 -7.50 -7.83
CA LYS A 291 -29.94 -6.49 -7.82
C LYS A 291 -29.48 -5.18 -7.18
N LEU A 292 -28.78 -5.26 -6.06
CA LEU A 292 -28.21 -4.09 -5.40
C LEU A 292 -27.24 -3.35 -6.33
N ILE A 293 -26.28 -4.06 -6.93
CA ILE A 293 -25.30 -3.46 -7.84
C ILE A 293 -25.98 -2.87 -9.08
N ALA A 294 -27.07 -3.45 -9.57
CA ALA A 294 -27.86 -2.85 -10.65
C ALA A 294 -28.40 -1.46 -10.29
N ALA A 295 -28.77 -1.24 -9.02
CA ALA A 295 -29.27 0.03 -8.53
C ALA A 295 -28.15 1.05 -8.23
N VAL A 296 -27.11 0.65 -7.47
CA VAL A 296 -26.10 1.59 -6.95
C VAL A 296 -24.80 1.61 -7.76
N GLY A 297 -24.52 0.57 -8.53
CA GLY A 297 -23.28 0.36 -9.29
C GLY A 297 -22.83 1.53 -10.18
N PRO A 298 -23.73 2.29 -10.84
CA PRO A 298 -23.32 3.41 -11.69
C PRO A 298 -22.58 4.54 -10.95
N GLY A 299 -22.85 4.71 -9.65
CA GLY A 299 -22.22 5.71 -8.78
C GLY A 299 -20.92 5.23 -8.10
N LEU A 300 -20.73 3.92 -7.99
CA LEU A 300 -19.67 3.35 -7.18
C LEU A 300 -18.27 3.55 -7.79
N THR A 301 -17.36 3.97 -6.92
CA THR A 301 -15.92 4.06 -7.15
C THR A 301 -15.14 3.04 -6.32
N HIS A 302 -15.69 2.64 -5.16
CA HIS A 302 -15.11 1.64 -4.28
C HIS A 302 -16.18 0.60 -3.91
N LEU A 303 -15.86 -0.67 -4.11
CA LEU A 303 -16.71 -1.80 -3.73
C LEU A 303 -15.88 -2.83 -2.97
N ASP A 304 -16.37 -3.21 -1.79
CA ASP A 304 -15.83 -4.31 -1.00
C ASP A 304 -16.93 -5.28 -0.58
N LEU A 305 -16.89 -6.48 -1.16
CA LEU A 305 -17.78 -7.60 -0.82
C LEU A 305 -16.96 -8.81 -0.39
N SER A 306 -15.78 -8.59 0.19
CA SER A 306 -14.91 -9.66 0.67
C SER A 306 -15.65 -10.58 1.66
N TYR A 307 -15.33 -11.87 1.66
CA TYR A 307 -15.91 -12.90 2.53
C TYR A 307 -17.42 -13.14 2.34
N ASN A 308 -18.00 -12.71 1.22
CA ASN A 308 -19.31 -13.21 0.79
C ASN A 308 -19.07 -14.52 0.01
N ALA A 309 -19.36 -15.68 0.61
CA ALA A 309 -18.97 -16.96 0.01
C ALA A 309 -19.81 -17.32 -1.22
N ASP A 310 -21.06 -16.85 -1.31
CA ASP A 310 -21.96 -17.09 -2.45
C ASP A 310 -21.61 -16.27 -3.71
N ILE A 311 -20.63 -15.35 -3.65
CA ILE A 311 -20.18 -14.59 -4.82
C ILE A 311 -19.38 -15.50 -5.76
N GLY A 312 -19.97 -15.82 -6.90
CA GLY A 312 -19.34 -16.53 -8.01
C GLY A 312 -19.18 -15.67 -9.27
N ASP A 313 -18.91 -16.33 -10.39
CA ASP A 313 -18.63 -15.65 -11.66
C ASP A 313 -19.87 -14.88 -12.19
N GLN A 314 -21.08 -15.32 -11.85
CA GLN A 314 -22.32 -14.66 -12.29
C GLN A 314 -22.43 -13.25 -11.71
N PHE A 315 -21.97 -13.01 -10.48
CA PHE A 315 -21.87 -11.68 -9.92
C PHE A 315 -20.98 -10.76 -10.77
N LEU A 316 -19.84 -11.26 -11.27
CA LEU A 316 -18.97 -10.49 -12.17
C LEU A 316 -19.69 -10.12 -13.47
N PHE A 317 -20.36 -11.10 -14.08
CA PHE A 317 -21.00 -10.93 -15.40
C PHE A 317 -22.32 -10.17 -15.39
N LYS A 318 -23.15 -10.35 -14.34
CA LYS A 318 -24.48 -9.76 -14.22
C LYS A 318 -24.52 -8.57 -13.28
N GLY A 319 -23.66 -8.53 -12.26
CA GLY A 319 -23.55 -7.41 -11.33
C GLY A 319 -22.58 -6.35 -11.86
N LEU A 320 -21.29 -6.65 -11.85
CA LEU A 320 -20.26 -5.63 -12.10
C LEU A 320 -20.25 -5.16 -13.56
N LYS A 321 -20.12 -6.09 -14.51
CA LYS A 321 -19.92 -5.80 -15.93
C LYS A 321 -20.97 -4.84 -16.51
N PRO A 322 -22.30 -5.06 -16.33
CA PRO A 322 -23.32 -4.17 -16.90
C PRO A 322 -23.58 -2.90 -16.10
N HIS A 323 -23.20 -2.81 -14.82
CA HIS A 323 -23.66 -1.71 -13.96
C HIS A 323 -22.58 -0.79 -13.42
N THR A 324 -21.30 -1.18 -13.44
CA THR A 324 -20.21 -0.35 -12.93
C THR A 324 -19.48 0.40 -14.05
N ARG A 325 -19.25 1.70 -13.85
CA ARG A 325 -18.67 2.60 -14.87
C ARG A 325 -17.59 3.56 -14.35
N LYS A 326 -17.44 3.62 -13.03
CA LYS A 326 -16.52 4.54 -12.34
C LYS A 326 -15.70 3.80 -11.27
N LEU A 327 -15.75 2.48 -11.26
CA LEU A 327 -15.11 1.65 -10.25
C LEU A 327 -13.59 1.81 -10.38
N LYS A 328 -12.95 2.11 -9.26
CA LYS A 328 -11.50 2.27 -9.12
C LYS A 328 -10.90 1.25 -8.16
N SER A 329 -11.66 0.86 -7.14
CA SER A 329 -11.26 -0.11 -6.14
C SER A 329 -12.26 -1.26 -6.06
N LEU A 330 -11.78 -2.49 -6.26
CA LEU A 330 -12.57 -3.71 -6.11
C LEU A 330 -11.89 -4.65 -5.11
N ARG A 331 -12.65 -5.07 -4.08
CA ARG A 331 -12.22 -6.04 -3.09
C ARG A 331 -13.22 -7.19 -3.04
N LEU A 332 -12.76 -8.38 -3.44
CA LEU A 332 -13.48 -9.66 -3.37
C LEU A 332 -12.54 -10.69 -2.75
N GLU A 333 -11.97 -10.37 -1.58
CA GLU A 333 -11.11 -11.29 -0.85
C GLU A 333 -11.94 -12.45 -0.32
N HIS A 334 -11.46 -13.69 -0.46
CA HIS A 334 -12.15 -14.89 0.02
C HIS A 334 -13.60 -15.05 -0.52
N CYS A 335 -13.79 -14.86 -1.82
CA CYS A 335 -15.01 -15.24 -2.56
C CYS A 335 -14.69 -16.52 -3.35
N LEU A 336 -14.88 -17.68 -2.72
CA LEU A 336 -14.31 -18.95 -3.18
C LEU A 336 -14.99 -19.56 -4.41
N GLU A 337 -16.21 -19.13 -4.73
CA GLU A 337 -16.94 -19.57 -5.92
C GLU A 337 -16.48 -18.84 -7.20
N LEU A 338 -15.58 -17.86 -7.08
CA LEU A 338 -14.90 -17.25 -8.23
C LEU A 338 -13.94 -18.24 -8.86
N THR A 339 -14.09 -18.46 -10.18
CA THR A 339 -13.21 -19.36 -10.93
C THR A 339 -12.14 -18.60 -11.69
N ASN A 340 -10.99 -19.24 -11.90
CA ASN A 340 -9.92 -18.66 -12.71
C ASN A 340 -10.40 -18.30 -14.13
N ALA A 341 -11.25 -19.14 -14.73
CA ALA A 341 -11.81 -18.92 -16.06
C ALA A 341 -12.82 -17.76 -16.09
N GLY A 342 -13.71 -17.68 -15.09
CA GLY A 342 -14.71 -16.62 -15.03
C GLY A 342 -14.11 -15.25 -14.76
N VAL A 343 -13.12 -15.16 -13.86
CA VAL A 343 -12.37 -13.91 -13.64
C VAL A 343 -11.61 -13.49 -14.90
N ALA A 344 -10.98 -14.43 -15.61
CA ALA A 344 -10.30 -14.14 -16.87
C ALA A 344 -11.26 -13.60 -17.94
N GLU A 345 -12.35 -14.33 -18.20
CA GLU A 345 -13.38 -13.91 -19.17
C GLU A 345 -14.00 -12.56 -18.80
N PHE A 346 -14.23 -12.31 -17.51
CA PHE A 346 -14.75 -11.03 -17.04
C PHE A 346 -13.86 -9.87 -17.49
N PHE A 347 -12.57 -9.91 -17.19
CA PHE A 347 -11.64 -8.83 -17.55
C PHE A 347 -11.44 -8.71 -19.07
N ASP A 348 -11.33 -9.83 -19.79
CA ASP A 348 -11.17 -9.85 -21.25
C ASP A 348 -12.37 -9.22 -21.98
N ALA A 349 -13.57 -9.53 -21.50
CA ALA A 349 -14.80 -9.12 -22.15
C ALA A 349 -15.39 -7.82 -21.58
N TRP A 350 -14.83 -7.23 -20.53
CA TRP A 350 -15.43 -6.07 -19.86
C TRP A 350 -15.54 -4.87 -20.81
N VAL A 351 -14.41 -4.49 -21.43
CA VAL A 351 -14.34 -3.35 -22.36
C VAL A 351 -15.15 -3.62 -23.62
N THR A 352 -14.97 -4.80 -24.24
CA THR A 352 -15.63 -5.14 -25.50
C THR A 352 -17.15 -5.24 -25.36
N THR A 353 -17.65 -5.67 -24.19
CA THR A 353 -19.10 -5.72 -23.92
C THR A 353 -19.69 -4.32 -23.76
N ALA A 354 -19.02 -3.43 -23.05
CA ALA A 354 -19.46 -2.04 -22.93
C ALA A 354 -19.51 -1.35 -24.31
N GLN A 355 -18.48 -1.53 -25.13
CA GLN A 355 -18.43 -1.02 -26.50
C GLN A 355 -19.59 -1.55 -27.37
N LYS A 356 -19.87 -2.86 -27.31
CA LYS A 356 -21.01 -3.46 -28.04
C LYS A 356 -22.37 -2.91 -27.59
N ALA A 357 -22.50 -2.56 -26.32
CA ALA A 357 -23.71 -1.97 -25.76
C ALA A 357 -23.81 -0.45 -25.98
N GLY A 358 -22.81 0.19 -26.62
CA GLY A 358 -22.80 1.63 -26.85
C GLY A 358 -22.64 2.46 -25.57
N VAL A 359 -22.04 1.89 -24.53
CA VAL A 359 -21.78 2.56 -23.25
C VAL A 359 -20.29 2.64 -22.98
N GLU A 360 -19.86 3.68 -22.26
CA GLU A 360 -18.46 3.81 -21.86
C GLU A 360 -18.03 2.60 -20.99
N PRO A 361 -16.86 2.00 -21.23
CA PRO A 361 -16.33 0.94 -20.38
C PRO A 361 -15.92 1.50 -19.01
N ASN A 362 -15.86 0.63 -18.00
CA ASN A 362 -15.22 1.00 -16.74
C ASN A 362 -13.73 1.29 -17.00
N PRO A 363 -13.15 2.36 -16.44
CA PRO A 363 -11.72 2.61 -16.58
C PRO A 363 -10.88 1.49 -15.95
N PRO A 364 -9.57 1.41 -16.26
CA PRO A 364 -8.63 0.57 -15.53
C PRO A 364 -8.78 0.75 -14.01
N LEU A 365 -8.83 -0.37 -13.27
CA LEU A 365 -8.90 -0.31 -11.81
C LEU A 365 -7.56 0.14 -11.23
N GLU A 366 -7.63 0.93 -10.15
CA GLU A 366 -6.47 1.44 -9.43
C GLU A 366 -6.06 0.53 -8.26
N ARG A 367 -7.04 -0.15 -7.64
CA ARG A 367 -6.82 -1.03 -6.47
C ARG A 367 -7.63 -2.31 -6.62
N ILE A 368 -6.95 -3.45 -6.54
CA ILE A 368 -7.61 -4.76 -6.59
C ILE A 368 -7.14 -5.61 -5.41
N ASN A 369 -8.09 -6.15 -4.66
CA ASN A 369 -7.85 -7.21 -3.68
C ASN A 369 -8.67 -8.45 -4.04
N LEU A 370 -7.99 -9.51 -4.45
CA LEU A 370 -8.56 -10.83 -4.72
C LEU A 370 -7.82 -11.90 -3.91
N SER A 371 -7.23 -11.53 -2.76
CA SER A 371 -6.51 -12.47 -1.91
C SER A 371 -7.42 -13.58 -1.39
N ARG A 372 -6.81 -14.70 -0.99
CA ARG A 372 -7.49 -15.87 -0.41
C ARG A 372 -8.47 -16.57 -1.35
N ASN A 373 -8.48 -16.21 -2.63
CA ASN A 373 -9.17 -16.95 -3.70
C ASN A 373 -8.21 -17.97 -4.30
N HIS A 374 -8.02 -19.08 -3.60
CA HIS A 374 -7.02 -20.09 -3.93
C HIS A 374 -7.26 -20.83 -5.27
N GLY A 375 -8.47 -20.72 -5.83
CA GLY A 375 -8.83 -21.23 -7.15
C GLY A 375 -8.35 -20.34 -8.31
N LEU A 376 -7.86 -19.13 -8.05
CA LEU A 376 -7.38 -18.20 -9.07
C LEU A 376 -5.88 -18.41 -9.38
N GLY A 377 -5.49 -18.11 -10.62
CA GLY A 377 -4.15 -18.37 -11.14
C GLY A 377 -3.78 -17.50 -12.34
N SER A 378 -2.99 -18.07 -13.25
CA SER A 378 -2.34 -17.32 -14.33
C SER A 378 -3.31 -16.65 -15.31
N ASP A 379 -4.37 -17.32 -15.76
CA ASP A 379 -5.27 -16.75 -16.77
C ASP A 379 -6.02 -15.52 -16.21
N ALA A 380 -6.53 -15.63 -14.99
CA ALA A 380 -7.15 -14.50 -14.28
C ALA A 380 -6.16 -13.34 -14.09
N LEU A 381 -4.90 -13.64 -13.74
CA LEU A 381 -3.86 -12.62 -13.55
C LEU A 381 -3.56 -11.87 -14.85
N ILE A 382 -3.37 -12.60 -15.94
CA ILE A 382 -3.01 -12.01 -17.24
C ILE A 382 -4.15 -11.11 -17.73
N ALA A 383 -5.39 -11.61 -17.75
CA ALA A 383 -6.56 -10.82 -18.17
C ALA A 383 -6.75 -9.56 -17.31
N LEU A 384 -6.59 -9.68 -15.99
CA LEU A 384 -6.65 -8.55 -15.06
C LEU A 384 -5.59 -7.50 -15.38
N LEU A 385 -4.34 -7.93 -15.64
CA LEU A 385 -3.22 -7.03 -15.96
C LEU A 385 -3.37 -6.38 -17.34
N GLU A 386 -3.93 -7.09 -18.32
CA GLU A 386 -4.22 -6.53 -19.65
C GLU A 386 -5.28 -5.44 -19.57
N HIS A 387 -6.32 -5.62 -18.74
CA HIS A 387 -7.36 -4.63 -18.53
C HIS A 387 -6.90 -3.45 -17.63
N SER A 388 -6.39 -3.77 -16.44
CA SER A 388 -6.21 -2.80 -15.35
C SER A 388 -4.75 -2.41 -15.08
N GLY A 389 -3.78 -3.18 -15.59
CA GLY A 389 -2.35 -3.00 -15.30
C GLY A 389 -1.85 -1.55 -15.41
N PRO A 390 -2.16 -0.80 -16.49
CA PRO A 390 -1.68 0.58 -16.64
C PRO A 390 -2.13 1.54 -15.54
N GLY A 391 -3.31 1.32 -14.95
CA GLY A 391 -3.86 2.15 -13.86
C GLY A 391 -3.58 1.60 -12.46
N LEU A 392 -3.07 0.37 -12.36
CA LEU A 392 -2.99 -0.36 -11.10
C LEU A 392 -1.89 0.20 -10.19
N THR A 393 -2.29 0.59 -8.99
CA THR A 393 -1.39 1.09 -7.93
C THR A 393 -1.29 0.12 -6.76
N HIS A 394 -2.34 -0.66 -6.48
CA HIS A 394 -2.38 -1.62 -5.39
C HIS A 394 -2.93 -2.96 -5.89
N LEU A 395 -2.14 -4.02 -5.76
CA LEU A 395 -2.53 -5.37 -6.12
C LEU A 395 -2.30 -6.31 -4.94
N ASN A 396 -3.36 -7.01 -4.54
CA ASN A 396 -3.26 -8.11 -3.59
C ASN A 396 -3.84 -9.38 -4.22
N ILE A 397 -2.95 -10.34 -4.50
CA ILE A 397 -3.25 -11.67 -5.03
C ILE A 397 -2.69 -12.76 -4.10
N ASN A 398 -2.56 -12.43 -2.81
CA ASN A 398 -2.09 -13.35 -1.80
C ASN A 398 -2.91 -14.66 -1.84
N GLU A 399 -2.20 -15.80 -1.75
CA GLU A 399 -2.74 -17.16 -1.91
C GLU A 399 -3.19 -17.58 -3.32
N TRP A 400 -2.82 -16.86 -4.39
CA TRP A 400 -2.98 -17.35 -5.76
C TRP A 400 -1.95 -18.43 -6.09
N LYS A 401 -2.15 -19.62 -5.50
CA LYS A 401 -1.20 -20.75 -5.51
C LYS A 401 -0.97 -21.34 -6.90
N ALA A 402 -1.91 -21.12 -7.83
CA ALA A 402 -1.86 -21.59 -9.21
C ALA A 402 -1.26 -20.58 -10.20
N ALA A 403 -0.87 -19.38 -9.75
CA ALA A 403 -0.15 -18.42 -10.58
C ALA A 403 1.27 -18.94 -10.87
N SER A 404 1.60 -19.11 -12.15
CA SER A 404 2.93 -19.50 -12.61
C SER A 404 3.95 -18.38 -12.43
N GLN A 405 5.24 -18.74 -12.41
CA GLN A 405 6.33 -17.77 -12.37
C GLN A 405 6.23 -16.76 -13.53
N ASP A 406 5.95 -17.25 -14.74
CA ASP A 406 5.82 -16.41 -15.94
C ASP A 406 4.68 -15.39 -15.78
N SER A 407 3.51 -15.79 -15.28
CA SER A 407 2.40 -14.85 -15.09
C SER A 407 2.70 -13.82 -13.99
N LEU A 408 3.39 -14.21 -12.92
CA LEU A 408 3.85 -13.27 -11.90
C LEU A 408 4.87 -12.26 -12.45
N GLN A 409 5.76 -12.68 -13.37
CA GLN A 409 6.69 -11.76 -14.03
C GLN A 409 5.96 -10.73 -14.90
N THR A 410 4.82 -11.08 -15.51
CA THR A 410 4.03 -10.12 -16.32
C THR A 410 3.54 -8.91 -15.52
N ILE A 411 3.43 -9.00 -14.19
CA ILE A 411 3.10 -7.85 -13.32
C ILE A 411 4.09 -6.70 -13.56
N ALA A 412 5.38 -7.01 -13.65
CA ALA A 412 6.42 -6.01 -13.88
C ALA A 412 6.28 -5.31 -15.25
N GLU A 413 5.77 -6.03 -16.25
CA GLU A 413 5.62 -5.52 -17.62
C GLU A 413 4.34 -4.69 -17.79
N ARG A 414 3.26 -5.10 -17.12
CA ARG A 414 1.91 -4.57 -17.34
C ARG A 414 1.47 -3.56 -16.29
N ALA A 415 2.06 -3.56 -15.09
CA ALA A 415 1.72 -2.66 -13.98
C ALA A 415 2.89 -1.77 -13.54
N PRO A 416 3.38 -0.86 -14.39
CA PRO A 416 4.55 -0.01 -14.08
C PRO A 416 4.31 1.00 -12.95
N ASN A 417 3.03 1.35 -12.69
CA ASN A 417 2.61 2.35 -11.69
C ASN A 417 2.27 1.73 -10.32
N LEU A 418 2.65 0.48 -10.10
CA LEU A 418 2.36 -0.23 -8.86
C LEU A 418 3.12 0.39 -7.69
N HIS A 419 2.42 0.62 -6.58
CA HIS A 419 2.94 1.16 -5.33
C HIS A 419 3.06 0.09 -4.26
N THR A 420 2.06 -0.81 -4.17
CA THR A 420 2.05 -1.92 -3.23
C THR A 420 1.66 -3.22 -3.93
N LEU A 421 2.39 -4.29 -3.62
CA LEU A 421 2.09 -5.63 -4.11
C LEU A 421 2.08 -6.63 -2.96
N ASP A 422 1.04 -7.46 -2.85
CA ASP A 422 1.04 -8.64 -1.99
C ASP A 422 0.85 -9.90 -2.85
N ILE A 423 1.92 -10.69 -2.92
CA ILE A 423 1.98 -12.00 -3.59
C ILE A 423 2.34 -13.09 -2.57
N GLY A 424 2.06 -12.86 -1.28
CA GLY A 424 2.30 -13.87 -0.25
C GLY A 424 1.59 -15.18 -0.59
N PHE A 425 2.23 -16.29 -0.27
CA PHE A 425 1.78 -17.66 -0.54
C PHE A 425 1.58 -17.99 -2.05
N CYS A 426 2.04 -17.14 -2.97
CA CYS A 426 2.22 -17.52 -4.37
C CYS A 426 3.44 -18.44 -4.50
N ARG A 427 3.21 -19.73 -4.79
CA ARG A 427 4.23 -20.79 -4.72
C ARG A 427 5.38 -20.62 -5.71
N GLU A 428 5.09 -20.02 -6.86
CA GLU A 428 6.05 -19.84 -7.95
C GLU A 428 6.77 -18.49 -7.89
N ALA A 429 6.54 -17.67 -6.86
CA ALA A 429 7.25 -16.41 -6.65
C ALA A 429 8.70 -16.67 -6.19
N ASP A 430 9.68 -16.25 -7.01
CA ASP A 430 11.11 -16.43 -6.76
C ASP A 430 11.89 -15.10 -6.85
N ASP A 431 13.21 -15.16 -6.65
CA ASP A 431 14.07 -13.97 -6.69
C ASP A 431 14.04 -13.25 -8.06
N SER A 432 13.71 -13.98 -9.14
CA SER A 432 13.60 -13.43 -10.49
C SER A 432 12.34 -12.58 -10.67
N VAL A 433 11.20 -13.01 -10.10
CA VAL A 433 9.96 -12.23 -10.07
C VAL A 433 10.20 -10.90 -9.35
N ILE A 434 10.81 -10.95 -8.16
CA ILE A 434 11.12 -9.73 -7.39
C ILE A 434 12.08 -8.84 -8.15
N LYS A 435 13.10 -9.41 -8.79
CA LYS A 435 14.01 -8.64 -9.62
C LYS A 435 13.26 -7.87 -10.72
N ALA A 436 12.40 -8.55 -11.48
CA ALA A 436 11.64 -7.93 -12.55
C ALA A 436 10.78 -6.76 -12.04
N LEU A 437 10.11 -6.95 -10.90
CA LEU A 437 9.30 -5.91 -10.26
C LEU A 437 10.13 -4.68 -9.88
N LEU A 438 11.30 -4.88 -9.26
CA LEU A 438 12.18 -3.78 -8.84
C LEU A 438 12.79 -3.02 -10.03
N ASP A 439 13.07 -3.73 -11.14
CA ASP A 439 13.64 -3.16 -12.35
C ASP A 439 12.59 -2.34 -13.13
N SER A 440 11.33 -2.77 -13.18
CA SER A 440 10.27 -2.12 -13.98
C SER A 440 9.39 -1.15 -13.22
N CYS A 441 8.93 -1.48 -12.01
CA CYS A 441 7.99 -0.68 -11.24
C CYS A 441 8.74 0.40 -10.43
N GLN A 442 8.83 1.62 -10.96
CA GLN A 442 9.60 2.70 -10.32
C GLN A 442 8.90 3.33 -9.12
N THR A 443 7.57 3.23 -9.04
CA THR A 443 6.73 3.74 -7.95
C THR A 443 6.58 2.75 -6.79
N LEU A 444 7.10 1.54 -6.94
CA LEU A 444 6.92 0.47 -5.96
C LEU A 444 7.57 0.86 -4.64
N SER A 445 6.83 0.72 -3.55
CA SER A 445 7.25 1.11 -2.20
C SER A 445 7.13 -0.04 -1.20
N GLU A 446 6.24 -1.01 -1.45
CA GLU A 446 6.02 -2.16 -0.58
C GLU A 446 5.73 -3.43 -1.40
N VAL A 447 6.40 -4.54 -1.04
CA VAL A 447 6.14 -5.88 -1.56
C VAL A 447 6.05 -6.87 -0.41
N LYS A 448 4.94 -7.60 -0.29
CA LYS A 448 4.74 -8.68 0.69
C LYS A 448 4.85 -10.03 0.00
N VAL A 449 5.67 -10.90 0.59
CA VAL A 449 6.05 -12.20 0.02
C VAL A 449 6.06 -13.33 1.06
N TRP A 450 5.25 -13.19 2.11
CA TRP A 450 5.13 -14.19 3.18
C TRP A 450 4.81 -15.57 2.61
N GLY A 451 5.52 -16.61 3.06
CA GLY A 451 5.27 -17.99 2.63
C GLY A 451 5.68 -18.32 1.18
N CYS A 452 6.38 -17.42 0.48
CA CYS A 452 6.96 -17.69 -0.84
C CYS A 452 8.31 -18.43 -0.70
N GLN A 453 8.25 -19.76 -0.64
CA GLN A 453 9.40 -20.63 -0.31
C GLN A 453 10.54 -20.63 -1.34
N ARG A 454 10.31 -20.14 -2.57
CA ARG A 454 11.35 -20.05 -3.62
C ARG A 454 12.19 -18.77 -3.53
N LEU A 455 11.83 -17.84 -2.64
CA LEU A 455 12.65 -16.67 -2.35
C LEU A 455 13.80 -17.06 -1.45
N THR A 456 14.98 -16.55 -1.78
CA THR A 456 16.19 -16.85 -1.03
C THR A 456 16.70 -15.63 -0.26
N VAL A 457 17.72 -15.85 0.57
CA VAL A 457 18.47 -14.75 1.22
C VAL A 457 19.14 -13.81 0.20
N ALA A 458 19.24 -14.22 -1.07
CA ALA A 458 19.77 -13.41 -2.17
C ALA A 458 18.69 -12.59 -2.90
N CYS A 459 17.44 -12.60 -2.42
CA CYS A 459 16.35 -11.79 -2.95
C CYS A 459 16.80 -10.31 -3.12
N PRO A 460 16.67 -9.74 -4.34
CA PRO A 460 17.17 -8.41 -4.64
C PRO A 460 16.44 -7.35 -3.83
N ARG A 461 17.15 -6.25 -3.52
CA ARG A 461 16.60 -5.10 -2.80
C ARG A 461 16.86 -3.81 -3.57
N LYS A 462 15.93 -2.88 -3.48
CA LYS A 462 16.01 -1.54 -4.07
C LYS A 462 15.74 -0.50 -2.99
N ARG A 463 16.55 0.57 -2.97
CA ARG A 463 16.37 1.67 -2.02
C ARG A 463 14.97 2.27 -2.16
N GLY A 464 14.29 2.50 -1.04
CA GLY A 464 12.92 3.01 -1.02
C GLY A 464 11.83 1.95 -1.14
N VAL A 465 12.16 0.69 -1.42
CA VAL A 465 11.19 -0.42 -1.49
C VAL A 465 11.33 -1.31 -0.26
N ASN A 466 10.23 -1.47 0.48
CA ASN A 466 10.15 -2.38 1.62
C ASN A 466 9.68 -3.76 1.16
N ILE A 467 10.54 -4.77 1.31
CA ILE A 467 10.19 -6.17 1.00
C ILE A 467 10.02 -6.91 2.33
N ILE A 468 8.81 -7.38 2.58
CA ILE A 468 8.37 -7.95 3.86
C ILE A 468 8.02 -9.43 3.68
N GLY A 469 8.45 -10.27 4.62
CA GLY A 469 8.10 -11.70 4.63
C GLY A 469 9.08 -12.60 3.88
N VAL A 470 10.27 -12.10 3.53
CA VAL A 470 11.38 -12.96 3.08
C VAL A 470 11.88 -13.73 4.30
N GLU A 471 11.67 -15.04 4.33
CA GLU A 471 12.23 -15.89 5.37
C GLU A 471 13.75 -15.90 5.25
N ALA A 472 14.43 -15.28 6.22
CA ALA A 472 15.88 -15.32 6.31
C ALA A 472 16.33 -16.73 6.72
N GLY A 473 16.52 -17.61 5.73
CA GLY A 473 17.29 -18.85 5.86
C GLY A 473 16.63 -19.98 6.64
N GLN A 474 15.98 -20.90 5.94
CA GLN A 474 16.32 -22.30 6.17
C GLN A 474 17.80 -22.47 5.76
N LEU A 475 18.69 -22.40 6.75
CA LEU A 475 19.99 -23.05 6.62
C LEU A 475 19.68 -24.50 6.25
N VAL A 476 19.94 -24.85 5.00
CA VAL A 476 20.06 -26.25 4.57
C VAL A 476 21.18 -26.83 5.44
N GLN A 477 20.80 -27.46 6.55
CA GLN A 477 21.70 -28.39 7.23
C GLN A 477 21.83 -29.57 6.28
N SER A 478 22.99 -29.59 5.62
CA SER A 478 23.51 -30.66 4.78
C SER A 478 23.52 -32.01 5.49
#